data_AF-A0A938L9G6-F1
#
_entry.id   AF-A0A938L9G6-F1
#
_cell.length_a   1.000
_cell.length_b   1.000
_cell.length_c   1.000
_cell.angle_alpha   90.00
_cell.angle_beta   90.00
_cell.angle_gamma   90.00
#
_symmetry.space_group_name_H-M   'P 1'
#
loop_
_entity.id
_entity.type
_entity.pdbx_description
1 polymer ?
#
loop_
_entity_poly.entity_id
_entity_poly.type
_entity_poly.pdbx_seq_one_letter_code
_entity_poly.pdbx_strand_id
1 'polypeptide(L)'
;MLDNSPLDPAADDDPGGGGATRPDQMSGELCKFLAAIDTYRRTHSRSNLQPADVRRVLHELGYRREGRKVDARTFERDYEAALLAYKRKAKRLFPSWSEVHALLLEAGWRREAA
;
A
#
# COMPACT_ATOMS: atom_id res chain seq x y z
N MET A 1 -61.86 -21.70 3.83
CA MET A 1 -60.63 -22.08 4.55
C MET A 1 -59.50 -21.99 3.53
N LEU A 2 -58.90 -20.81 3.48
CA LEU A 2 -57.51 -20.54 3.92
C LEU A 2 -56.53 -20.75 2.77
N ASP A 3 -56.29 -19.63 2.09
CA ASP A 3 -55.10 -19.26 1.32
C ASP A 3 -53.82 -19.73 2.03
N ASN A 4 -52.88 -20.33 1.29
CA ASN A 4 -51.48 -20.30 1.71
C ASN A 4 -50.55 -20.45 0.50
N SER A 5 -50.28 -19.32 -0.15
CA SER A 5 -49.13 -19.17 -1.03
C SER A 5 -47.83 -19.25 -0.21
N PRO A 6 -46.84 -20.10 -0.55
CA PRO A 6 -45.48 -19.86 -0.08
C PRO A 6 -44.79 -18.93 -1.07
N LEU A 7 -44.86 -17.63 -0.79
CA LEU A 7 -43.94 -16.64 -1.32
C LEU A 7 -42.98 -16.28 -0.17
N ASP A 8 -41.81 -16.92 -0.15
CA ASP A 8 -40.62 -16.33 0.47
C ASP A 8 -39.35 -16.85 -0.23
N PRO A 9 -38.57 -15.96 -0.87
CA PRO A 9 -37.27 -16.28 -1.45
C PRO A 9 -36.19 -16.11 -0.38
N ALA A 10 -35.59 -17.20 0.08
CA ALA A 10 -34.51 -17.13 1.06
C ALA A 10 -33.25 -17.86 0.58
N ALA A 11 -32.22 -17.03 0.35
CA ALA A 11 -30.80 -17.36 0.27
C ALA A 11 -30.34 -18.14 -0.99
N ASP A 12 -30.14 -17.37 -2.06
CA ASP A 12 -28.92 -17.44 -2.86
C ASP A 12 -27.72 -17.36 -1.91
N ASP A 13 -27.17 -18.51 -1.49
CA ASP A 13 -25.86 -18.57 -0.83
C ASP A 13 -24.79 -18.58 -1.94
N ASP A 14 -24.57 -17.36 -2.43
CA ASP A 14 -23.39 -16.80 -3.09
C ASP A 14 -22.36 -17.80 -3.68
N PRO A 15 -22.29 -17.94 -5.01
CA PRO A 15 -21.17 -18.58 -5.68
C PRO A 15 -20.05 -17.55 -5.87
N GLY A 16 -19.07 -17.53 -4.96
CA GLY A 16 -17.72 -17.03 -5.30
C GLY A 16 -17.18 -15.88 -4.47
N GLY A 17 -16.70 -16.19 -3.27
CA GLY A 17 -15.74 -15.36 -2.56
C GLY A 17 -14.30 -15.84 -2.78
N GLY A 18 -13.78 -15.75 -4.02
CA GLY A 18 -12.34 -15.88 -4.25
C GLY A 18 -11.59 -15.00 -3.25
N GLY A 19 -10.51 -15.52 -2.66
CA GLY A 19 -9.75 -14.93 -1.55
C GLY A 19 -9.31 -13.48 -1.76
N ALA A 20 -10.25 -12.55 -1.63
CA ALA A 20 -10.00 -11.14 -1.50
C ALA A 20 -9.60 -10.94 -0.04
N THR A 21 -8.31 -10.77 0.17
CA THR A 21 -7.73 -10.20 1.39
C THR A 21 -8.64 -9.08 1.87
N ARG A 22 -9.29 -9.27 3.03
CA ARG A 22 -10.28 -8.33 3.56
C ARG A 22 -9.70 -6.90 3.52
N PRO A 23 -10.40 -5.92 2.92
CA PRO A 23 -9.94 -4.54 2.84
C PRO A 23 -9.81 -3.89 4.24
N ASP A 24 -10.39 -4.50 5.27
CA ASP A 24 -10.31 -4.08 6.68
C ASP A 24 -8.89 -4.15 7.26
N GLN A 25 -7.98 -4.87 6.61
CA GLN A 25 -6.58 -5.00 7.02
C GLN A 25 -5.61 -4.18 6.16
N MET A 26 -6.11 -3.32 5.28
CA MET A 26 -5.30 -2.21 4.81
C MET A 26 -5.22 -1.19 5.95
N SER A 27 -4.15 -1.27 6.74
CA SER A 27 -3.83 -0.26 7.75
C SER A 27 -4.09 1.13 7.15
N GLY A 28 -4.87 1.99 7.79
CA GLY A 28 -5.25 3.29 7.20
C GLY A 28 -4.05 4.12 6.71
N GLU A 29 -2.86 3.84 7.24
CA GLU A 29 -1.56 4.30 6.75
C GLU A 29 -1.23 3.88 5.31
N LEU A 30 -1.46 2.63 4.94
CA LEU A 30 -1.29 2.12 3.58
C LEU A 30 -2.25 2.85 2.62
N CYS A 31 -3.52 3.02 2.99
CA CYS A 31 -4.48 3.77 2.17
C CYS A 31 -4.02 5.22 1.94
N LYS A 32 -3.54 5.90 3.00
CA LYS A 32 -2.98 7.26 2.90
C LYS A 32 -1.73 7.30 2.02
N PHE A 33 -0.86 6.31 2.14
CA PHE A 33 0.32 6.19 1.29
C PHE A 33 -0.05 6.01 -0.18
N LEU A 34 -0.94 5.07 -0.49
CA LEU A 34 -1.41 4.83 -1.86
C LEU A 34 -2.09 6.07 -2.45
N ALA A 35 -2.95 6.73 -1.67
CA ALA A 35 -3.63 7.95 -2.11
C ALA A 35 -2.64 9.09 -2.39
N ALA A 36 -1.62 9.27 -1.55
CA ALA A 36 -0.62 10.32 -1.75
C ALA A 36 0.30 10.01 -2.94
N ILE A 37 0.69 8.76 -3.12
CA ILE A 37 1.46 8.31 -4.31
C ILE A 37 0.66 8.55 -5.59
N ASP A 38 -0.63 8.19 -5.60
CA ASP A 38 -1.48 8.38 -6.77
C ASP A 38 -1.70 9.87 -7.07
N THR A 39 -1.95 10.67 -6.03
CA THR A 39 -2.04 12.13 -6.15
C THR A 39 -0.75 12.72 -6.71
N TYR A 40 0.42 12.31 -6.18
CA TYR A 40 1.71 12.79 -6.65
C TYR A 40 1.94 12.44 -8.13
N ARG A 41 1.61 11.21 -8.56
CA ARG A 41 1.69 10.77 -9.96
C ARG A 41 0.82 11.61 -10.88
N ARG A 42 -0.42 11.90 -10.47
CA ARG A 42 -1.35 12.74 -11.25
C ARG A 42 -0.86 14.17 -11.36
N THR A 43 -0.46 14.77 -10.24
CA THR A 43 0.02 16.16 -10.19
C THR A 43 1.28 16.36 -11.04
N HIS A 44 2.21 15.40 -11.03
CA HIS A 44 3.47 15.50 -11.78
C HIS A 44 3.41 14.82 -13.16
N SER A 45 2.26 14.27 -13.56
CA SER A 45 2.06 13.51 -14.80
C SER A 45 3.15 12.45 -15.06
N ARG A 46 3.57 11.72 -14.01
CA ARG A 46 4.64 10.73 -14.10
C ARG A 46 4.11 9.30 -14.12
N SER A 47 4.50 8.55 -15.15
CA SER A 47 4.17 7.13 -15.29
C SER A 47 4.90 6.27 -14.25
N ASN A 48 6.18 6.57 -13.99
CA ASN A 48 7.04 5.90 -13.02
C ASN A 48 7.58 6.89 -11.99
N LEU A 49 7.47 6.53 -10.71
CA LEU A 49 8.05 7.29 -9.61
C LEU A 49 9.48 6.84 -9.35
N GLN A 50 10.37 7.82 -9.22
CA GLN A 50 11.74 7.60 -8.78
C GLN A 50 11.79 7.48 -7.25
N PRO A 51 12.85 6.91 -6.67
CA PRO A 51 13.03 6.85 -5.21
C PRO A 51 12.93 8.24 -4.57
N ALA A 52 13.47 9.26 -5.22
CA ALA A 52 13.36 10.66 -4.77
C ALA A 52 11.90 11.15 -4.68
N ASP A 53 11.03 10.71 -5.60
CA ASP A 53 9.60 11.04 -5.60
C ASP A 53 8.89 10.35 -4.42
N VAL A 54 9.17 9.06 -4.21
CA VAL A 54 8.62 8.29 -3.08
C VAL A 54 9.03 8.91 -1.74
N ARG A 55 10.28 9.36 -1.62
CA ARG A 55 10.76 10.07 -0.43
C ARG A 55 9.97 11.34 -0.16
N ARG A 56 9.65 12.12 -1.19
CA ARG A 56 8.85 13.36 -1.04
C ARG A 56 7.48 13.03 -0.51
N VAL A 57 6.80 12.04 -1.11
CA VAL A 57 5.47 11.60 -0.66
C VAL A 57 5.49 11.12 0.79
N LEU A 58 6.51 10.33 1.16
CA LEU A 58 6.71 9.89 2.54
C LEU A 58 6.88 11.09 3.49
N HIS A 59 7.71 12.07 3.12
CA HIS A 59 7.92 13.26 3.93
C HIS A 59 6.65 14.11 4.06
N GLU A 60 5.86 14.26 3.00
CA GLU A 60 4.56 14.95 3.03
C GLU A 60 3.56 14.26 3.96
N LEU A 61 3.59 12.92 4.00
CA LEU A 61 2.78 12.12 4.91
C LEU A 61 3.30 12.12 6.36
N GLY A 62 4.47 12.72 6.63
CA GLY A 62 5.09 12.73 7.94
C GLY A 62 5.85 11.44 8.30
N TYR A 63 6.18 10.61 7.31
CA TYR A 63 7.06 9.47 7.54
C TYR A 63 8.47 9.94 7.85
N ARG A 64 9.00 9.42 8.95
CA ARG A 64 10.38 9.60 9.38
C ARG A 64 10.96 8.25 9.75
N ARG A 65 12.27 8.13 9.58
CA ARG A 65 12.96 6.97 10.12
C ARG A 65 13.23 7.22 11.59
N GLU A 66 12.81 6.28 12.44
CA GLU A 66 12.94 6.41 13.89
C GLU A 66 14.38 6.77 14.29
N GLY A 67 14.54 7.91 14.98
CA GLY A 67 15.81 8.33 15.57
C GLY A 67 16.89 8.87 14.61
N ARG A 68 16.64 9.06 13.30
CA ARG A 68 17.65 9.61 12.37
C ARG A 68 17.06 10.52 11.29
N LYS A 69 17.68 11.70 11.09
CA LYS A 69 17.57 12.42 9.82
C LYS A 69 18.24 11.58 8.74
N VAL A 70 17.44 11.09 7.79
CA VAL A 70 17.95 10.32 6.65
C VAL A 70 18.10 11.24 5.46
N ASP A 71 19.33 11.41 4.99
CA ASP A 71 19.64 12.12 3.75
C ASP A 71 19.01 11.44 2.52
N ALA A 72 18.87 12.21 1.44
CA ALA A 72 18.30 11.74 0.18
C ALA A 72 18.99 10.46 -0.30
N ARG A 73 20.32 10.52 -0.38
CA ARG A 73 21.15 9.41 -0.87
C ARG A 73 21.02 8.15 -0.04
N THR A 74 20.87 8.30 1.28
CA THR A 74 20.71 7.16 2.18
C THR A 74 19.34 6.51 1.98
N PHE A 75 18.27 7.31 1.82
CA PHE A 75 16.95 6.79 1.46
C PHE A 75 16.99 6.07 0.12
N GLU A 76 17.57 6.68 -0.91
CA GLU A 76 17.65 6.12 -2.26
C GLU A 76 18.36 4.75 -2.23
N ARG A 77 19.50 4.67 -1.54
CA ARG A 77 20.25 3.42 -1.37
C ARG A 77 19.45 2.37 -0.61
N ASP A 78 18.81 2.73 0.50
CA ASP A 78 18.00 1.80 1.30
C ASP A 78 16.78 1.30 0.50
N TYR A 79 16.15 2.19 -0.28
CA TYR A 79 15.02 1.88 -1.15
C TYR A 79 15.42 0.94 -2.30
N GLU A 80 16.54 1.22 -2.98
CA GLU A 80 17.08 0.35 -4.02
C GLU A 80 17.48 -1.02 -3.46
N ALA A 81 18.10 -1.06 -2.28
CA ALA A 81 18.43 -2.30 -1.60
C ALA A 81 17.17 -3.12 -1.24
N ALA A 82 16.13 -2.46 -0.74
CA ALA A 82 14.84 -3.10 -0.44
C ALA A 82 14.17 -3.65 -1.71
N LEU A 83 14.18 -2.88 -2.80
CA LEU A 83 13.69 -3.35 -4.10
C LEU A 83 14.48 -4.55 -4.63
N LEU A 84 15.81 -4.54 -4.47
CA LEU A 84 16.66 -5.64 -4.89
C LEU A 84 16.40 -6.91 -4.06
N ALA A 85 16.25 -6.77 -2.73
CA ALA A 85 15.90 -7.85 -1.83
C ALA A 85 14.53 -8.44 -2.20
N TYR A 86 13.54 -7.59 -2.49
CA TYR A 86 12.23 -8.00 -2.97
C TYR A 86 12.31 -8.77 -4.28
N LYS A 87 13.02 -8.24 -5.29
CA LYS A 87 13.20 -8.91 -6.60
C LYS A 87 13.81 -10.30 -6.44
N ARG A 88 14.79 -10.46 -5.54
CA ARG A 88 15.42 -11.74 -5.22
C ARG A 88 14.45 -12.72 -4.56
N LYS A 89 13.59 -12.24 -3.65
CA LYS A 89 12.65 -13.07 -2.89
C LYS A 89 11.41 -13.46 -3.69
N ALA A 90 10.78 -12.50 -4.38
CA ALA A 90 9.49 -12.67 -5.04
C ALA A 90 9.59 -13.16 -6.49
N LYS A 91 10.80 -13.23 -7.09
CA LYS A 91 11.05 -13.48 -8.52
C LYS A 91 10.24 -12.56 -9.46
N ARG A 92 9.76 -11.42 -8.96
CA ARG A 92 8.91 -10.47 -9.68
C ARG A 92 9.67 -9.17 -9.91
N LEU A 93 9.57 -8.63 -11.12
CA LEU A 93 10.33 -7.46 -11.56
C LEU A 93 9.84 -6.13 -10.94
N PHE A 94 8.55 -6.05 -10.60
CA PHE A 94 7.91 -4.83 -10.11
C PHE A 94 7.05 -5.12 -8.87
N PRO A 95 7.47 -4.69 -7.67
CA PRO A 95 6.61 -4.72 -6.50
C PRO A 95 5.41 -3.78 -6.68
N SER A 96 4.30 -4.13 -6.05
CA SER A 96 3.18 -3.20 -5.87
C SER A 96 3.53 -2.11 -4.85
N TRP A 97 2.83 -0.98 -4.91
CA TRP A 97 3.02 0.11 -3.93
C TRP A 97 2.72 -0.33 -2.49
N SER A 98 1.81 -1.28 -2.30
CA SER A 98 1.55 -1.86 -0.98
C SER A 98 2.74 -2.67 -0.44
N GLU A 99 3.44 -3.39 -1.31
CA GLU A 99 4.66 -4.11 -0.93
C GLU A 99 5.81 -3.14 -0.67
N VAL A 100 5.93 -2.07 -1.47
CA VAL A 100 6.88 -0.99 -1.22
C VAL A 100 6.63 -0.35 0.15
N HIS A 101 5.37 -0.08 0.51
CA HIS A 101 5.01 0.44 1.82
C HIS A 101 5.41 -0.53 2.95
N ALA A 102 5.15 -1.83 2.79
CA ALA A 102 5.57 -2.85 3.75
C ALA A 102 7.10 -2.88 3.91
N LEU A 103 7.87 -2.84 2.82
CA LEU A 103 9.33 -2.78 2.86
C LEU A 103 9.86 -1.53 3.59
N LEU A 104 9.19 -0.39 3.40
CA LEU A 104 9.54 0.85 4.09
C LEU A 104 9.29 0.73 5.60
N LEU A 105 8.17 0.13 6.01
CA LEU A 105 7.88 -0.14 7.42
C LEU A 105 8.93 -1.09 8.03
N GLU A 106 9.32 -2.15 7.32
CA GLU A 106 10.40 -3.06 7.74
C GLU A 106 11.76 -2.35 7.85
N ALA A 107 12.04 -1.38 6.97
CA ALA A 107 13.24 -0.55 7.03
C ALA A 107 13.22 0.50 8.16
N GLY A 108 12.12 0.58 8.93
CA GLY A 108 11.96 1.49 10.06
C GLY A 108 11.42 2.87 9.70
N TRP A 109 10.84 3.03 8.51
CA TRP A 109 10.10 4.24 8.15
C TRP A 109 8.73 4.16 8.78
N ARG A 110 8.46 5.01 9.77
CA ARG A 110 7.16 5.10 10.42
C ARG A 110 6.66 6.52 10.33
N ARG A 111 5.34 6.69 10.31
CA ARG A 111 4.77 8.02 10.46
C ARG A 111 5.03 8.47 11.88
N GLU A 112 5.73 9.59 12.05
CA GLU A 112 5.81 10.25 13.36
C GLU A 112 4.36 10.66 13.66
N ALA A 113 3.71 9.95 14.59
CA ALA A 113 2.36 10.28 14.98
C ALA A 113 2.40 11.70 15.55
N ALA A 114 1.74 12.62 14.84
CA ALA A 114 1.51 13.98 15.31
C ALA A 114 0.70 13.96 16.60
#